data_AF-A0A841PU56-F1
#
_entry.id   AF-A0A841PU56-F1
#
_cell.length_a   1.000
_cell.length_b   1.000
_cell.length_c   1.000
_cell.angle_alpha   90.00
_cell.angle_beta   90.00
_cell.angle_gamma   90.00
#
_symmetry.space_group_name_H-M   'P 1'
#
loop_
_entity.id
_entity.type
_entity.pdbx_description
1 polymer ?
#
loop_
_entity_poly.entity_id
_entity_poly.type
_entity_poly.pdbx_seq_one_letter_code
_entity_poly.pdbx_strand_id
1 'polypeptide(L)' 'MNPVAERLVILVLEADKRILTQAELVELNESKQYFNSIFWEYEKLKAMFYVASETDDYKWQHDILERVEQLKGGRA' A
#
# COMPACT_ATOMS: atom_id res chain seq x y z
N MET A 1 -12.76 5.20 -3.22
CA MET A 1 -12.28 3.84 -2.86
C MET A 1 -11.26 3.43 -3.90
N ASN A 2 -10.12 2.83 -3.53
CA ASN A 2 -9.13 2.37 -4.51
C ASN A 2 -9.71 1.15 -5.27
N PRO A 3 -9.91 1.21 -6.60
CA PRO A 3 -10.53 0.11 -7.35
C PRO A 3 -9.81 -1.24 -7.21
N VAL A 4 -8.48 -1.22 -7.05
CA VAL A 4 -7.68 -2.43 -6.84
C VAL A 4 -7.96 -3.02 -5.46
N ALA A 5 -8.20 -2.20 -4.44
CA ALA A 5 -8.51 -2.67 -3.08
C ALA A 5 -9.88 -3.36 -3.05
N GLU A 6 -10.88 -2.74 -3.68
CA GLU A 6 -12.22 -3.31 -3.80
C GLU A 6 -12.16 -4.66 -4.52
N ARG A 7 -11.40 -4.73 -5.62
CA ARG A 7 -11.26 -5.97 -6.39
C ARG A 7 -10.52 -7.08 -5.62
N LEU A 8 -9.46 -6.73 -4.90
CA LEU A 8 -8.75 -7.66 -4.01
C LEU A 8 -9.70 -8.27 -2.97
N VAL A 9 -10.50 -7.45 -2.30
CA VAL A 9 -11.45 -7.91 -1.29
C VAL A 9 -12.47 -8.89 -1.89
N ILE A 10 -13.04 -8.55 -3.05
CA ILE A 10 -13.98 -9.43 -3.75
C ILE A 10 -13.35 -10.79 -4.06
N LEU A 11 -12.15 -10.80 -4.66
CA LEU A 11 -11.48 -12.05 -5.05
C LEU A 11 -11.12 -12.92 -3.84
N VAL A 12 -10.73 -12.32 -2.71
CA VAL A 12 -10.49 -13.05 -1.45
C VAL A 12 -11.78 -13.69 -0.95
N LEU A 13 -12.89 -12.93 -0.93
CA LEU A 13 -14.18 -13.45 -0.47
C LEU A 13 -14.74 -14.53 -1.41
N GLU A 14 -14.54 -14.40 -2.72
CA GLU A 14 -14.94 -15.41 -3.70
C GLU A 14 -14.13 -16.71 -3.57
N ALA A 15 -12.82 -16.61 -3.26
CA ALA A 15 -11.95 -17.77 -3.04
C ALA A 15 -12.43 -18.65 -1.86
N ASP A 16 -13.10 -18.06 -0.86
CA ASP A 16 -13.70 -18.80 0.26
C ASP A 16 -14.98 -19.55 -0.13
N LYS A 17 -15.60 -19.20 -1.27
CA LYS A 17 -16.88 -19.76 -1.72
C LYS A 17 -16.74 -20.68 -2.92
N ARG A 18 -15.73 -20.47 -3.77
CA ARG A 18 -15.48 -21.27 -4.96
C ARG A 18 -14.01 -21.24 -5.35
N ILE A 19 -13.62 -22.21 -6.17
CA ILE A 19 -12.33 -22.17 -6.85
C ILE A 19 -12.35 -20.99 -7.85
N LEU A 20 -11.33 -20.14 -7.76
CA LEU A 20 -11.11 -19.05 -8.70
C LEU A 20 -10.65 -19.60 -10.06
N THR A 21 -11.07 -18.94 -11.13
CA THR A 21 -10.53 -19.19 -12.47
C THR A 21 -9.07 -18.76 -12.54
N GLN A 22 -8.34 -19.24 -13.55
CA GLN A 22 -6.94 -18.85 -13.73
C GLN A 22 -6.75 -17.33 -13.88
N ALA A 23 -7.65 -16.65 -14.59
CA ALA A 23 -7.62 -15.20 -14.76
C ALA A 23 -7.81 -14.47 -13.42
N GLU A 24 -8.77 -14.92 -12.61
CA GLU A 24 -9.04 -14.37 -11.28
C GLU A 24 -7.88 -14.63 -10.29
N LEU A 25 -7.22 -15.77 -10.39
CA LEU A 25 -6.01 -16.05 -9.60
C LEU A 25 -4.85 -15.13 -9.97
N VAL A 26 -4.67 -14.85 -11.26
CA VAL A 26 -3.67 -13.88 -11.73
C VAL A 26 -4.00 -12.50 -11.19
N GLU A 27 -5.24 -12.04 -11.36
CA GLU A 27 -5.72 -10.74 -10.87
C GLU A 27 -5.55 -10.61 -9.33
N LEU A 28 -5.86 -11.67 -8.58
CA LEU A 28 -5.66 -11.72 -7.13
C LEU A 28 -4.19 -11.56 -6.75
N ASN A 29 -3.30 -12.25 -7.45
CA ASN A 29 -1.86 -12.18 -7.19
C ASN A 29 -1.27 -10.81 -7.55
N GLU A 30 -1.66 -10.24 -8.68
CA GLU A 30 -1.24 -8.88 -9.09
C GLU A 30 -1.72 -7.83 -8.09
N SER A 31 -2.98 -7.93 -7.63
CA SER A 31 -3.54 -7.05 -6.62
C SER A 31 -2.78 -7.16 -5.29
N LYS A 32 -2.45 -8.38 -4.84
CA LYS A 32 -1.62 -8.61 -3.65
C LYS A 32 -0.22 -8.01 -3.79
N GLN A 33 0.41 -8.18 -4.96
CA GLN A 33 1.74 -7.62 -5.23
C GLN A 33 1.72 -6.09 -5.20
N TYR A 34 0.70 -5.47 -5.79
CA TYR A 34 0.49 -4.02 -5.75
C TYR A 34 0.35 -3.49 -4.32
N PHE A 35 -0.46 -4.14 -3.47
CA PHE A 35 -0.60 -3.69 -2.08
C PHE A 35 0.62 -4.02 -1.22
N ASN A 36 1.31 -5.13 -1.47
CA ASN A 36 2.54 -5.46 -0.76
C ASN A 36 3.63 -4.41 -1.00
N SER A 37 3.79 -3.91 -2.24
CA SER A 37 4.80 -2.89 -2.53
C SER A 37 4.46 -1.56 -1.85
N ILE A 38 3.19 -1.14 -1.87
CA ILE A 38 2.73 0.07 -1.18
C ILE A 38 2.92 -0.06 0.33
N PHE A 39 2.53 -1.20 0.91
CA PHE A 39 2.67 -1.46 2.34
C PHE A 39 4.14 -1.37 2.78
N TRP A 40 5.04 -2.01 2.05
CA TRP A 40 6.48 -1.98 2.38
C TRP A 40 7.07 -0.58 2.30
N GLU A 41 6.72 0.21 1.27
CA GLU A 41 7.22 1.58 1.17
C GLU A 41 6.65 2.46 2.29
N TYR A 42 5.38 2.27 2.66
CA TYR A 42 4.77 2.98 3.78
C TYR A 42 5.45 2.66 5.12
N GLU A 43 5.68 1.38 5.44
CA GLU A 43 6.35 0.98 6.68
C GLU A 43 7.80 1.50 6.75
N LYS A 44 8.51 1.53 5.61
CA LYS A 44 9.84 2.13 5.53
C LYS A 44 9.79 3.63 5.83
N LEU A 45 8.87 4.37 5.21
CA LEU A 45 8.71 5.81 5.47
C LEU A 45 8.36 6.09 6.93
N LYS A 46 7.50 5.27 7.54
CA LYS A 46 7.16 5.37 8.96
C LYS A 46 8.36 5.13 9.87
N ALA A 47 9.19 4.13 9.56
CA ALA A 47 10.44 3.90 10.29
C ALA A 47 11.42 5.08 10.14
N MET A 48 11.55 5.63 8.94
CA MET A 48 12.37 6.84 8.70
C MET A 48 11.84 8.05 9.46
N PHE A 49 10.52 8.21 9.55
CA PHE A 49 9.90 9.31 10.27
C PHE A 49 10.25 9.25 11.76
N TYR A 50 10.19 8.06 12.35
CA TYR A 50 10.59 7.83 13.73
C TYR A 50 12.05 8.23 13.97
N VAL A 51 12.97 7.85 13.07
CA VAL A 51 14.38 8.28 13.20
C VAL A 51 14.51 9.80 13.10
N ALA A 52 13.82 10.42 12.14
CA ALA A 52 13.84 11.87 11.95
C ALA A 52 13.25 12.65 13.14
N SER A 53 12.28 12.08 13.85
CA SER A 53 11.71 12.67 15.07
C SER A 53 12.67 12.61 16.25
N GLU A 54 13.44 11.53 16.39
CA GLU A 54 14.45 11.41 17.46
C GLU A 54 15.66 12.33 17.24
N THR A 55 15.89 12.80 16.00
CA THR A 55 17.00 13.69 15.65
C THR A 55 16.60 15.16 15.46
N ASP A 56 15.35 15.53 15.77
CA ASP A 56 14.80 16.88 15.55
C ASP A 56 14.97 17.41 14.10
N ASP A 57 15.06 16.50 13.11
CA ASP A 57 15.19 16.89 11.70
C ASP A 57 13.81 17.13 11.08
N TYR A 58 13.24 18.30 11.38
CA TYR A 58 11.90 18.68 10.93
C TYR A 58 11.75 18.76 9.41
N LYS A 59 12.84 19.06 8.69
CA LYS A 59 12.82 19.07 7.22
C LYS A 59 12.66 17.65 6.70
N TRP A 60 13.45 16.72 7.21
CA TRP A 60 13.33 15.31 6.82
C TRP A 60 11.96 14.73 7.18
N GLN A 61 11.41 15.08 8.35
CA GLN A 61 10.04 14.71 8.72
C GLN A 61 9.01 15.20 7.70
N HIS A 62 9.10 16.47 7.27
CA HIS A 62 8.20 17.03 6.26
C HIS A 62 8.34 16.31 4.90
N ASP A 63 9.57 16.06 4.44
CA ASP A 63 9.83 15.36 3.18
C ASP A 63 9.22 13.94 3.20
N ILE A 64 9.25 13.25 4.35
CA ILE A 64 8.64 11.93 4.53
C ILE A 64 7.11 12.02 4.45
N LEU A 65 6.50 13.03 5.09
CA LEU A 65 5.04 13.22 5.07
C LEU A 65 4.53 13.47 3.65
N GLU A 66 5.23 14.30 2.87
CA GLU A 66 4.88 14.52 1.46
C GLU A 66 4.89 13.21 0.66
N ARG A 67 5.91 12.37 0.89
CA ARG A 67 6.04 11.07 0.21
C ARG A 67 4.97 10.06 0.62
N VAL A 68 4.54 10.09 1.89
CA VAL A 68 3.39 9.32 2.37
C VAL A 68 2.10 9.76 1.69
N GLU A 69 1.90 11.07 1.49
CA GLU A 69 0.73 11.58 0.79
C GLU A 69 0.74 11.19 -0.70
N GLN A 70 1.89 11.25 -1.37
CA GLN A 70 2.04 10.76 -2.74
C GLN A 70 1.66 9.28 -2.87
N LEU A 71 2.07 8.42 -1.92
CA LEU A 71 1.70 6.99 -1.90
C LEU A 71 0.20 6.75 -1.73
N LYS A 72 -0.50 7.62 -0.99
CA LYS A 72 -1.96 7.54 -0.83
C LYS A 72 -2.72 8.08 -2.05
N GLY A 73 -2.02 8.60 -3.06
CA GLY A 73 -2.63 9.26 -4.21
C GLY A 73 -2.99 10.72 -3.96
N GLY A 74 -2.44 11.34 -2.90
CA GLY A 74 -2.45 12.78 -2.72
C GLY A 74 -1.62 13.46 -3.82
N ARG A 75 -2.15 14.52 -4.41
CA ARG A 75 -1.38 15.35 -5.35
C ARG A 75 -0.30 16.07 -4.53
N ALA A 76 0.96 15.85 -4.91
CA ALA A 76 2.08 16.71 -4.51
C ALA A 76 1.84 18.15 -5.00
#